data_AF-A0A800M9V4-F1
#
_entry.id   AF-A0A800M9V4-F1
#
_cell.length_a   1.000
_cell.length_b   1.000
_cell.length_c   1.000
_cell.angle_alpha   90.00
_cell.angle_beta   90.00
_cell.angle_gamma   90.00
#
_symmetry.space_group_name_H-M   'P 1'
#
loop_
_entity.id
_entity.type
_entity.pdbx_description
1 polymer ?
#
loop_
_entity_poly.entity_id
_entity_poly.type
_entity_poly.pdbx_seq_one_letter_code
_entity_poly.pdbx_strand_id
1 'polypeptide(L)'
;MKIPSFVSLGPVEWGSVKFYGDYPMPKGLIKPDVCGFPTGGYPLLSSQNKGYMNPNVRIRGNSFSGPHVAGTVALMFSANQDLTAWRIKEILEFTAKDLGPKGKDNDTGYGLLNSLAAVKAALAEKKKTQ
;
A
#
# COMPACT_ATOMS: atom_id res chain seq x y z
N MET A 1 -2.22 -19.12 -7.97
CA MET A 1 -2.55 -17.70 -8.17
C MET A 1 -1.30 -17.01 -8.71
N LYS A 2 -1.37 -16.21 -9.78
CA LYS A 2 -0.17 -15.60 -10.39
C LYS A 2 0.10 -14.28 -9.68
N ILE A 3 1.20 -14.23 -8.93
CA ILE A 3 1.63 -13.01 -8.23
C ILE A 3 1.79 -11.90 -9.27
N PRO A 4 1.18 -10.73 -9.07
CA PRO A 4 1.26 -9.68 -10.06
C PRO A 4 2.68 -9.09 -10.14
N SER A 5 3.19 -8.84 -11.34
CA SER A 5 4.62 -8.52 -11.61
C SER A 5 5.10 -7.13 -11.14
N PHE A 6 4.36 -6.47 -10.26
CA PHE A 6 4.53 -5.06 -9.90
C PHE A 6 4.52 -4.85 -8.40
N VAL A 7 4.48 -5.93 -7.62
CA VAL A 7 4.62 -5.80 -6.17
C VAL A 7 6.10 -5.68 -5.84
N SER A 8 6.45 -4.78 -4.93
CA SER A 8 7.81 -4.69 -4.39
C SER A 8 8.04 -5.90 -3.49
N LEU A 9 8.71 -6.93 -4.01
CA LEU A 9 8.93 -8.19 -3.31
C LEU A 9 9.93 -8.02 -2.16
N GLY A 10 9.61 -8.62 -1.01
CA GLY A 10 10.56 -8.89 0.06
C GLY A 10 11.11 -10.32 -0.02
N PRO A 11 11.81 -10.81 1.01
CA PRO A 11 12.18 -10.08 2.23
C PRO A 11 13.26 -9.02 1.96
N VAL A 12 13.32 -7.99 2.80
CA VAL A 12 14.39 -6.96 2.76
C VAL A 12 15.26 -7.05 4.00
N GLU A 13 16.54 -6.74 3.87
CA GLU A 13 17.46 -6.55 4.99
C GLU A 13 18.25 -5.26 4.84
N TRP A 14 18.88 -4.82 5.92
CA TRP A 14 19.73 -3.63 5.96
C TRP A 14 20.97 -3.83 6.84
N GLY A 15 21.40 -5.09 7.01
CA GLY A 15 22.60 -5.44 7.81
C GLY A 15 23.90 -4.85 7.27
N SER A 16 23.93 -4.34 6.04
CA SER A 16 25.05 -3.58 5.47
C SER A 16 25.04 -2.09 5.86
N VAL A 17 23.96 -1.59 6.46
CA VAL A 17 23.85 -0.21 6.95
C VAL A 17 24.38 -0.16 8.37
N LYS A 18 25.46 0.60 8.60
CA LYS A 18 26.25 0.67 9.84
C LYS A 18 25.46 0.84 11.16
N PHE A 19 24.20 1.24 11.10
CA PHE A 19 23.33 1.50 12.26
C PHE A 19 22.10 0.60 12.35
N TYR A 20 21.86 -0.28 11.37
CA TYR A 20 20.69 -1.17 11.35
C TYR A 20 21.16 -2.63 11.34
N GLY A 21 20.92 -3.35 12.43
CA GLY A 21 21.23 -4.77 12.59
C GLY A 21 19.99 -5.66 12.77
N ASP A 22 18.81 -5.08 12.56
CA ASP A 22 17.53 -5.76 12.64
C ASP A 22 17.21 -6.49 11.33
N TYR A 23 16.54 -7.64 11.46
CA TYR A 23 16.10 -8.51 10.36
C TYR A 23 17.21 -9.10 9.46
N PRO A 24 18.22 -9.80 10.02
CA PRO A 24 19.21 -10.49 9.20
C PRO A 24 18.57 -11.61 8.36
N MET A 25 19.12 -11.85 7.17
CA MET A 25 18.82 -13.08 6.43
C MET A 25 19.24 -14.33 7.22
N PRO A 26 18.55 -15.48 7.07
CA PRO A 26 17.54 -15.78 6.05
C PRO A 26 16.12 -15.34 6.41
N LYS A 27 15.89 -14.84 7.63
CA LYS A 27 14.53 -14.44 8.08
C LYS A 27 14.06 -13.17 7.37
N GLY A 28 14.92 -12.14 7.33
CA GLY A 28 14.63 -10.85 6.70
C GLY A 28 13.38 -10.16 7.27
N LEU A 29 13.09 -8.95 6.77
CA LEU A 29 11.85 -8.25 7.10
C LEU A 29 10.79 -8.57 6.04
N ILE A 30 9.59 -8.93 6.49
CA ILE A 30 8.46 -9.14 5.60
C ILE A 30 8.02 -7.81 4.99
N LYS A 31 8.17 -7.70 3.67
CA LYS A 31 7.76 -6.56 2.84
C LYS A 31 7.14 -7.06 1.52
N PRO A 32 6.18 -6.31 0.93
CA PRO A 32 5.72 -4.98 1.32
C PRO A 32 4.77 -5.03 2.53
N ASP A 33 4.26 -3.87 2.98
CA ASP A 33 3.20 -3.86 4.01
C ASP A 33 1.83 -4.18 3.40
N VAL A 34 1.53 -3.58 2.24
CA VAL A 34 0.34 -3.82 1.42
C VAL A 34 0.70 -3.68 -0.06
N CYS A 35 -0.12 -4.21 -0.96
CA CYS A 35 -0.01 -3.99 -2.39
C CYS A 35 -1.14 -3.08 -2.92
N GLY A 36 -0.87 -2.32 -3.98
CA GLY A 36 -1.85 -1.45 -4.63
C GLY A 36 -2.16 -1.89 -6.04
N PHE A 37 -3.21 -1.32 -6.63
CA PHE A 37 -3.51 -1.58 -8.03
C PHE A 37 -2.39 -1.00 -8.93
N PRO A 38 -1.99 -1.71 -9.99
CA PRO A 38 -0.74 -1.40 -10.74
C PRO A 38 -0.88 -0.70 -12.09
N THR A 39 -2.10 -0.65 -12.64
CA THR A 39 -2.30 -0.52 -14.09
C THR A 39 -3.71 -0.05 -14.42
N GLY A 40 -3.87 0.39 -15.67
CA GLY A 40 -4.99 1.15 -16.22
C GLY A 40 -6.40 0.57 -16.04
N GLY A 41 -7.36 1.42 -16.38
CA GLY A 41 -8.78 1.27 -16.06
C GLY A 41 -9.37 2.53 -15.42
N TYR A 42 -8.50 3.40 -14.88
CA TYR A 42 -8.83 4.74 -14.39
C TYR A 42 -8.18 5.81 -15.27
N PRO A 43 -8.83 6.98 -15.43
CA PRO A 43 -8.31 8.07 -16.24
C PRO A 43 -6.99 8.59 -15.65
N LEU A 44 -5.93 8.53 -16.45
CA LEU A 44 -4.60 9.02 -16.07
C LEU A 44 -4.27 10.26 -16.88
N LEU A 45 -3.88 11.36 -16.23
CA LEU A 45 -3.43 12.56 -16.94
C LEU A 45 -2.07 12.29 -17.61
N SER A 46 -1.97 12.71 -18.87
CA SER A 46 -0.72 12.64 -19.62
C SER A 46 0.29 13.61 -19.04
N SER A 47 1.51 13.14 -18.81
CA SER A 47 2.65 14.00 -18.39
C SER A 47 3.01 15.07 -19.43
N GLN A 48 2.50 14.95 -20.65
CA GLN A 48 2.70 15.91 -21.75
C GLN A 48 1.57 16.96 -21.82
N ASN A 49 0.70 17.03 -20.83
CA ASN A 49 -0.46 17.94 -20.78
C ASN A 49 -1.41 17.79 -21.99
N LYS A 50 -1.47 16.59 -22.59
CA LYS A 50 -2.34 16.26 -23.72
C LYS A 50 -3.70 15.67 -23.29
N GLY A 51 -4.17 16.04 -22.09
CA GLY A 51 -5.37 15.45 -21.50
C GLY A 51 -5.13 14.04 -20.95
N TYR A 52 -6.17 13.20 -20.95
CA TYR A 52 -6.09 11.84 -20.42
C TYR A 52 -5.37 10.89 -21.38
N MET A 53 -4.54 10.02 -20.83
CA MET A 53 -3.94 8.91 -21.55
C MET A 53 -5.04 7.95 -22.02
N ASN A 54 -4.87 7.41 -23.23
CA ASN A 54 -5.77 6.41 -23.77
C ASN A 54 -5.82 5.20 -22.82
N PRO A 55 -7.01 4.79 -22.34
CA PRO A 55 -7.15 3.72 -21.34
C PRO A 55 -6.66 2.35 -21.86
N ASN A 56 -6.51 2.19 -23.17
CA ASN A 56 -5.95 1.00 -23.80
C ASN A 56 -4.41 0.97 -23.79
N VAL A 57 -3.74 2.06 -23.41
CA VAL A 57 -2.28 2.09 -23.24
C VAL A 57 -1.94 1.43 -21.91
N ARG A 58 -1.21 0.30 -21.96
CA ARG A 58 -0.77 -0.42 -20.76
C ARG A 58 0.32 0.37 -20.04
N ILE A 59 -0.09 1.25 -19.13
CA ILE A 59 0.79 1.88 -18.15
C ILE A 59 0.93 0.91 -16.98
N ARG A 60 2.16 0.50 -16.64
CA ARG A 60 2.43 -0.52 -15.61
C ARG A 60 3.56 -0.04 -14.71
N GLY A 61 3.42 -0.26 -13.39
CA GLY A 61 4.51 -0.10 -12.43
C GLY A 61 4.03 0.14 -11.00
N ASN A 62 4.85 -0.23 -10.01
CA ASN A 62 4.61 0.08 -8.60
C ASN A 62 4.53 1.59 -8.33
N SER A 63 5.11 2.41 -9.20
CA SER A 63 5.03 3.88 -9.17
C SER A 63 3.59 4.40 -9.21
N PHE A 64 2.64 3.58 -9.67
CA PHE A 64 1.20 3.89 -9.58
C PHE A 64 0.57 3.40 -8.29
N SER A 65 1.07 2.33 -7.66
CA SER A 65 0.54 1.85 -6.38
C SER A 65 0.85 2.81 -5.22
N GLY A 66 2.05 3.41 -5.21
CA GLY A 66 2.45 4.41 -4.21
C GLY A 66 1.46 5.58 -4.04
N PRO A 67 1.09 6.33 -5.09
CA PRO A 67 0.15 7.44 -4.99
C PRO A 67 -1.28 7.00 -4.63
N HIS A 68 -1.72 5.77 -4.93
CA HIS A 68 -3.02 5.26 -4.43
C HIS A 68 -3.02 5.11 -2.92
N VAL A 69 -1.93 4.59 -2.35
CA VAL A 69 -1.77 4.51 -0.89
C VAL A 69 -1.71 5.92 -0.31
N ALA A 70 -0.93 6.83 -0.89
CA ALA A 70 -0.83 8.21 -0.42
C ALA A 70 -2.19 8.94 -0.41
N GLY A 71 -2.96 8.83 -1.50
CA GLY A 71 -4.31 9.40 -1.59
C GLY A 71 -5.28 8.78 -0.56
N THR A 72 -5.18 7.48 -0.32
CA THR A 72 -5.96 6.80 0.71
C THR A 72 -5.61 7.34 2.10
N VAL A 73 -4.32 7.51 2.41
CA VAL A 73 -3.84 8.07 3.68
C VAL A 73 -4.34 9.51 3.85
N ALA A 74 -4.34 10.33 2.80
CA ALA A 74 -4.89 11.68 2.86
C ALA A 74 -6.39 11.67 3.24
N LEU A 75 -7.18 10.76 2.66
CA LEU A 75 -8.59 10.59 3.03
C LEU A 75 -8.76 10.09 4.48
N MET A 76 -7.91 9.18 4.94
CA MET A 76 -7.92 8.71 6.33
C MET A 76 -7.63 9.86 7.31
N PHE A 77 -6.64 10.71 7.00
CA PHE A 77 -6.33 11.91 7.79
C PHE A 77 -7.49 12.92 7.77
N SER A 78 -8.14 13.12 6.63
CA SER A 78 -9.32 13.98 6.55
C SER A 78 -10.48 13.45 7.42
N ALA A 79 -10.60 12.13 7.55
CA ALA A 79 -11.57 11.49 8.42
C ALA A 79 -11.20 11.55 9.91
N ASN A 80 -9.90 11.42 10.23
CA ASN A 80 -9.38 11.47 11.59
C ASN A 80 -7.97 12.05 11.60
N GLN A 81 -7.87 13.30 12.07
CA GLN A 81 -6.65 14.09 12.10
C GLN A 81 -5.64 13.62 13.17
N ASP A 82 -6.12 12.87 14.17
CA ASP A 82 -5.33 12.47 15.33
C ASP A 82 -4.56 11.16 15.06
N LEU A 83 -4.74 10.57 13.87
CA LEU A 83 -4.07 9.32 13.50
C LEU A 83 -2.56 9.53 13.37
N THR A 84 -1.81 8.68 14.07
CA THR A 84 -0.36 8.59 13.88
C THR A 84 -0.01 7.78 12.63
N ALA A 85 1.21 7.96 12.12
CA ALA A 85 1.71 7.16 10.99
C ALA A 85 1.65 5.65 11.27
N TRP A 86 1.95 5.24 12.51
CA TRP A 86 1.89 3.85 12.97
C TRP A 86 0.47 3.32 12.86
N ARG A 87 -0.49 4.11 13.34
CA ARG A 87 -1.89 3.70 13.35
C ARG A 87 -2.49 3.63 11.96
N ILE A 88 -2.11 4.55 11.08
CA ILE A 88 -2.47 4.53 9.67
C ILE A 88 -1.96 3.24 9.02
N LYS A 89 -0.71 2.89 9.27
CA LYS A 89 -0.13 1.64 8.75
C LYS A 89 -0.94 0.44 9.23
N GLU A 90 -1.24 0.33 10.51
CA GLU A 90 -2.06 -0.76 11.06
C GLU A 90 -3.43 -0.82 10.38
N ILE A 91 -4.10 0.33 10.20
CA ILE A 91 -5.40 0.40 9.52
C ILE A 91 -5.30 -0.09 8.08
N LEU A 92 -4.29 0.35 7.33
CA LEU A 92 -4.05 -0.11 5.97
C LEU A 92 -3.80 -1.62 5.92
N GLU A 93 -3.00 -2.16 6.84
CA GLU A 93 -2.66 -3.58 6.93
C GLU A 93 -3.89 -4.44 7.27
N PHE A 94 -4.68 -4.11 8.31
CA PHE A 94 -5.80 -4.96 8.72
C PHE A 94 -7.01 -4.86 7.78
N THR A 95 -7.16 -3.75 7.06
CA THR A 95 -8.27 -3.55 6.11
C THR A 95 -7.96 -4.08 4.71
N ALA A 96 -6.69 -4.37 4.42
CA ALA A 96 -6.27 -4.94 3.15
C ALA A 96 -7.01 -6.25 2.86
N LYS A 97 -7.30 -6.47 1.58
CA LYS A 97 -7.86 -7.72 1.11
C LYS A 97 -6.71 -8.68 0.83
N ASP A 98 -6.55 -9.67 1.69
CA ASP A 98 -5.59 -10.75 1.48
C ASP A 98 -5.78 -11.41 0.11
N LEU A 99 -4.68 -11.56 -0.63
CA LEU A 99 -4.64 -12.16 -1.97
C LEU A 99 -3.92 -13.51 -1.98
N GLY A 100 -3.37 -13.95 -0.84
CA GLY A 100 -2.52 -15.11 -0.71
C GLY A 100 -2.92 -16.01 0.44
N PRO A 101 -1.97 -16.79 0.99
CA PRO A 101 -2.14 -17.48 2.26
C PRO A 101 -2.45 -16.48 3.38
N LYS A 102 -3.30 -16.87 4.32
CA LYS A 102 -3.72 -16.01 5.42
C LYS A 102 -2.51 -15.39 6.14
N GLY A 103 -2.42 -14.06 6.12
CA GLY A 103 -1.44 -13.29 6.89
C GLY A 103 -0.50 -12.47 6.02
N LYS A 104 0.53 -11.89 6.64
CA LYS A 104 1.51 -11.05 5.94
C LYS A 104 2.54 -11.93 5.22
N ASP A 105 2.73 -11.69 3.94
CA ASP A 105 3.73 -12.38 3.11
C ASP A 105 4.68 -11.42 2.38
N ASN A 106 5.71 -11.98 1.73
CA ASN A 106 6.71 -11.22 0.99
C ASN A 106 6.29 -10.87 -0.46
N ASP A 107 5.10 -11.33 -0.89
CA ASP A 107 4.61 -11.18 -2.25
C ASP A 107 3.58 -10.06 -2.38
N THR A 108 2.76 -9.84 -1.35
CA THR A 108 1.63 -8.92 -1.32
C THR A 108 1.49 -8.18 0.01
N GLY A 109 2.31 -8.50 1.02
CA GLY A 109 2.15 -7.96 2.37
C GLY A 109 0.90 -8.53 3.01
N TYR A 110 0.03 -7.68 3.57
CA TYR A 110 -1.32 -8.07 4.00
C TYR A 110 -2.35 -8.11 2.85
N GLY A 111 -1.91 -7.87 1.61
CA GLY A 111 -2.75 -7.94 0.42
C GLY A 111 -3.12 -6.58 -0.17
N LEU A 112 -4.20 -6.57 -0.95
CA LEU A 112 -4.63 -5.43 -1.75
C LEU A 112 -5.25 -4.33 -0.89
N LEU A 113 -4.77 -3.10 -1.06
CA LEU A 113 -5.31 -1.88 -0.46
C LEU A 113 -6.84 -1.80 -0.61
N ASN A 114 -7.53 -1.59 0.51
CA ASN A 114 -8.96 -1.34 0.56
C ASN A 114 -9.26 0.05 1.11
N SER A 115 -9.23 1.06 0.25
CA SER A 115 -9.36 2.46 0.65
C SER A 115 -10.68 2.76 1.38
N LEU A 116 -11.79 2.17 0.95
CA LEU A 116 -13.09 2.37 1.59
C LEU A 116 -13.10 1.83 3.03
N ALA A 117 -12.59 0.62 3.24
CA ALA A 117 -12.52 0.03 4.57
C ALA A 117 -11.56 0.80 5.48
N ALA A 118 -10.40 1.23 4.95
CA ALA A 118 -9.42 2.03 5.68
C ALA A 118 -9.99 3.36 6.16
N VAL A 119 -10.69 4.10 5.30
CA VAL A 119 -11.31 5.39 5.66
C VAL A 119 -12.47 5.18 6.66
N LYS A 120 -13.28 4.13 6.48
CA LYS A 120 -14.34 3.79 7.46
C LYS A 120 -13.76 3.46 8.83
N ALA A 121 -12.65 2.73 8.88
CA ALA A 121 -11.94 2.42 10.12
C ALA A 121 -11.40 3.69 10.80
N ALA A 122 -10.77 4.59 10.03
CA ALA A 122 -10.31 5.88 10.52
C ALA A 122 -11.45 6.71 11.15
N LEU A 123 -12.60 6.80 10.47
CA LEU A 123 -13.81 7.47 10.98
C LEU A 123 -14.33 6.82 12.27
N ALA A 124 -14.39 5.49 12.31
CA ALA A 124 -14.88 4.77 13.48
C ALA A 124 -13.97 4.96 14.70
N GLU A 125 -12.66 5.10 14.49
CA GLU A 125 -11.70 5.36 15.55
C GLU A 125 -11.88 6.75 16.16
N LYS A 126 -12.10 7.79 15.34
CA LYS A 126 -12.39 9.15 15.84
C LYS A 126 -13.60 9.19 16.76
N LYS A 127 -14.64 8.42 16.44
CA LYS A 127 -15.86 8.32 17.25
C LYS A 127 -15.65 7.65 18.60
N LYS A 128 -14.60 6.85 18.79
CA LYS A 128 -14.27 6.22 20.08
C LYS A 128 -13.54 7.16 21.04
N THR A 129 -12.90 8.19 20.49
CA THR A 129 -12.12 9.19 21.22
C THR A 129 -12.92 10.45 21.54
N GLN A 130 -14.18 10.53 21.08
CA GLN A 130 -15.14 11.59 21.38
C GLN A 130 -16.17 11.08 22.39
#